data_AF-A0A847LIM6-F1
#
_entry.id   AF-A0A847LIM6-F1
#
_cell.length_a   1.000
_cell.length_b   1.000
_cell.length_c   1.000
_cell.angle_alpha   90.00
_cell.angle_beta   90.00
_cell.angle_gamma   90.00
#
_symmetry.space_group_name_H-M   'P 1'
#
loop_
_entity.id
_entity.type
_entity.pdbx_description
1 polymer ?
#
loop_
_entity_poly.entity_id
_entity_poly.type
_entity_poly.pdbx_seq_one_letter_code
_entity_poly.pdbx_strand_id
1 'polypeptide(L)'
;MPEVLVAIAIMAIAVFPLIRAFSQSYGLASKQAFQEQALKIGEAVLAKLLAVRFEMLDQPSGVAVVPFEVIHPSGTLNGTLELAGSPALGSGSLDTGKVTYRIETRTTREYAGPAGGPQALMFSYVLPMPPPPPAPPFPPVPTLATYSCPDPFLKLEVTVSYAEGLPVKLATFRADLRR
;
A
#
# COMPACT_ATOMS: atom_id res chain seq x y z
N MET A 1 12.71 -23.96 -58.12
CA MET A 1 11.65 -24.12 -57.10
C MET A 1 12.14 -24.35 -55.65
N PRO A 2 13.33 -24.93 -55.33
CA PRO A 2 13.72 -25.14 -53.94
C PRO A 2 14.14 -23.85 -53.19
N GLU A 3 14.70 -22.87 -53.89
CA GLU A 3 15.21 -21.63 -53.27
C GLU A 3 14.11 -20.75 -52.66
N VAL A 4 12.93 -20.71 -53.30
CA VAL A 4 11.76 -19.97 -52.76
C VAL A 4 11.26 -20.61 -51.47
N LEU A 5 11.30 -21.95 -51.38
CA LEU A 5 10.89 -22.68 -50.18
C LEU A 5 11.87 -22.45 -49.03
N VAL A 6 13.18 -22.43 -49.34
CA VAL A 6 14.24 -22.15 -48.37
C VAL A 6 14.16 -20.71 -47.87
N ALA A 7 13.91 -19.73 -48.75
CA ALA A 7 13.75 -18.33 -48.36
C ALA A 7 12.53 -18.13 -47.42
N ILE A 8 11.40 -18.80 -47.70
CA ILE A 8 10.22 -18.75 -46.84
C ILE A 8 10.49 -19.44 -45.49
N ALA A 9 11.19 -20.58 -45.49
CA ALA A 9 11.55 -21.28 -44.26
C ALA A 9 12.49 -20.45 -43.38
N ILE A 10 13.50 -19.78 -43.96
CA ILE A 10 14.42 -18.90 -43.23
C ILE A 10 13.67 -17.69 -42.66
N MET A 11 12.78 -17.06 -43.44
CA MET A 11 11.93 -15.98 -42.95
C MET A 11 11.03 -16.43 -41.78
N ALA A 12 10.40 -17.61 -41.88
CA ALA A 12 9.59 -18.14 -40.78
C ALA A 12 10.45 -18.40 -39.53
N ILE A 13 11.63 -19.00 -39.67
CA ILE A 13 12.52 -19.30 -38.54
C ILE A 13 13.05 -18.01 -37.88
N ALA A 14 13.26 -16.94 -38.64
CA ALA A 14 13.73 -15.66 -38.08
C ALA A 14 12.58 -14.85 -37.43
N VAL A 15 11.38 -14.85 -38.03
CA VAL A 15 10.27 -13.99 -37.61
C VAL A 15 9.51 -14.54 -36.41
N PHE A 16 9.33 -15.87 -36.30
CA PHE A 16 8.59 -16.48 -35.19
C PHE A 16 9.23 -16.22 -33.80
N PRO A 17 10.55 -16.36 -33.60
CA PRO A 17 11.20 -16.03 -32.34
C PRO A 17 11.08 -14.54 -32.00
N LEU A 18 11.18 -13.66 -33.00
CA LEU A 18 11.02 -12.22 -32.83
C LEU A 18 9.61 -11.86 -32.32
N ILE A 19 8.55 -12.39 -32.96
CA ILE A 19 7.16 -12.17 -32.51
C ILE A 19 6.97 -12.67 -31.08
N ARG A 20 7.54 -13.84 -30.73
CA ARG A 20 7.44 -14.42 -29.39
C ARG A 20 8.17 -13.59 -28.34
N ALA A 21 9.39 -13.13 -28.65
CA ALA A 21 10.18 -12.28 -27.76
C ALA A 21 9.50 -10.92 -27.53
N PHE A 22 8.95 -10.31 -28.58
CA PHE A 22 8.17 -9.08 -28.45
C PHE A 22 6.89 -9.30 -27.64
N SER A 23 6.13 -10.36 -27.90
CA SER A 23 4.92 -10.67 -27.12
C SER A 23 5.22 -10.81 -25.62
N GLN A 24 6.34 -11.47 -25.28
CA GLN A 24 6.77 -11.63 -23.89
C GLN A 24 7.22 -10.30 -23.26
N SER A 25 7.96 -9.45 -23.99
CA SER A 25 8.40 -8.16 -23.47
C SER A 25 7.24 -7.17 -23.29
N TYR A 26 6.27 -7.13 -24.22
CA TYR A 26 5.04 -6.35 -24.07
C TYR A 26 4.19 -6.84 -22.89
N GLY A 27 4.14 -8.15 -22.64
CA GLY A 27 3.43 -8.73 -21.50
C GLY A 27 4.05 -8.36 -20.14
N LEU A 28 5.37 -8.22 -20.06
CA LEU A 28 6.05 -7.79 -18.83
C LEU A 28 5.94 -6.29 -18.60
N ALA A 29 6.12 -5.48 -19.65
CA ALA A 29 6.03 -4.03 -19.56
C ALA A 29 4.61 -3.55 -19.19
N SER A 30 3.57 -4.20 -19.72
CA SER A 30 2.18 -3.91 -19.37
C SER A 30 1.86 -4.25 -17.91
N LYS A 31 2.30 -5.41 -17.41
CA LYS A 31 2.12 -5.80 -16.01
C LYS A 31 2.80 -4.84 -15.04
N GLN A 32 4.02 -4.39 -15.37
CA GLN A 32 4.73 -3.39 -14.58
C GLN A 32 3.99 -2.05 -14.56
N ALA A 33 3.49 -1.60 -15.73
CA ALA A 33 2.70 -0.36 -15.80
C ALA A 33 1.40 -0.44 -14.98
N PHE A 34 0.69 -1.58 -15.02
CA PHE A 34 -0.52 -1.77 -14.22
C PHE A 34 -0.25 -1.79 -12.72
N GLN A 35 0.89 -2.35 -12.30
CA GLN A 35 1.31 -2.36 -10.90
C GLN A 35 1.72 -0.95 -10.44
N GLU A 36 2.46 -0.21 -11.26
CA GLU A 36 2.81 1.19 -10.96
C GLU A 36 1.54 2.06 -10.85
N GLN A 37 0.57 1.84 -11.72
CA GLN A 37 -0.71 2.54 -11.65
C GLN A 37 -1.50 2.17 -10.38
N ALA A 38 -1.53 0.89 -10.01
CA ALA A 38 -2.13 0.46 -8.74
C ALA A 38 -1.47 1.13 -7.53
N LEU A 39 -0.15 1.30 -7.56
CA LEU A 39 0.61 2.02 -6.53
C LEU A 39 0.20 3.49 -6.44
N LYS A 40 0.16 4.20 -7.57
CA LYS A 40 -0.27 5.61 -7.62
C LYS A 40 -1.70 5.80 -7.12
N ILE A 41 -2.61 4.88 -7.47
CA ILE A 41 -3.98 4.87 -6.94
C ILE A 41 -3.96 4.68 -5.42
N GLY A 42 -3.19 3.71 -4.93
CA GLY A 42 -3.07 3.44 -3.50
C GLY A 42 -2.54 4.65 -2.73
N GLU A 43 -1.51 5.31 -3.24
CA GLU A 43 -0.91 6.51 -2.64
C GLU A 43 -1.91 7.68 -2.63
N ALA A 44 -2.63 7.90 -3.73
CA ALA A 44 -3.65 8.94 -3.82
C ALA A 44 -4.78 8.72 -2.80
N VAL A 45 -5.26 7.48 -2.67
CA VAL A 45 -6.28 7.12 -1.69
C VAL A 45 -5.75 7.31 -0.27
N LEU A 46 -4.52 6.84 0.02
CA LEU A 46 -3.88 7.00 1.33
C LEU A 46 -3.73 8.49 1.70
N ALA A 47 -3.27 9.31 0.76
CA ALA A 47 -3.15 10.76 0.95
C ALA A 47 -4.50 11.42 1.24
N LYS A 48 -5.57 10.98 0.57
CA LYS A 48 -6.92 11.47 0.87
C LYS A 48 -7.41 11.02 2.24
N LEU A 49 -7.20 9.76 2.64
CA LEU A 49 -7.53 9.28 3.98
C LEU A 49 -6.81 10.09 5.07
N LEU A 50 -5.55 10.46 4.85
CA LEU A 50 -4.82 11.33 5.78
C LEU A 50 -5.44 12.74 5.90
N ALA A 51 -6.09 13.23 4.84
CA ALA A 51 -6.76 14.54 4.82
C ALA A 51 -8.21 14.50 5.36
N VAL A 52 -8.88 13.35 5.37
CA VAL A 52 -10.22 13.18 5.95
C VAL A 52 -10.20 13.52 7.45
N ARG A 53 -11.32 13.93 8.04
CA ARG A 53 -11.37 14.19 9.49
C ARG A 53 -11.16 12.91 10.29
N PHE A 54 -10.38 12.98 11.36
CA PHE A 54 -10.05 11.83 12.19
C PHE A 54 -11.30 11.09 12.70
N GLU A 55 -12.35 11.83 13.11
CA GLU A 55 -13.60 11.26 13.61
C GLU A 55 -14.34 10.45 12.54
N MET A 56 -14.21 10.83 11.26
CA MET A 56 -14.83 10.09 10.16
C MET A 56 -14.11 8.77 9.88
N LEU A 57 -12.89 8.59 10.38
CA LEU A 57 -12.13 7.35 10.28
C LEU A 57 -12.28 6.49 11.54
N ASP A 58 -12.32 7.12 12.72
CA ASP A 58 -12.43 6.39 13.98
C ASP A 58 -13.86 5.95 14.31
N GLN A 59 -14.82 6.89 14.18
CA GLN A 59 -16.22 6.72 14.60
C GLN A 59 -17.16 7.47 13.64
N PRO A 60 -17.22 7.08 12.36
CA PRO A 60 -18.14 7.72 11.44
C PRO A 60 -19.58 7.49 11.88
N SER A 61 -20.37 8.56 11.86
CA SER A 61 -21.80 8.55 12.20
C SER A 61 -22.70 7.99 11.09
N GLY A 62 -22.13 7.49 10.00
CA GLY A 62 -22.83 6.96 8.83
C GLY A 62 -21.88 6.61 7.69
N VAL A 63 -22.43 6.41 6.49
CA VAL A 63 -21.64 6.21 5.27
C VAL A 63 -21.14 7.57 4.77
N ALA A 64 -19.83 7.71 4.59
CA ALA A 64 -19.21 8.91 4.03
C ALA A 64 -18.60 8.61 2.66
N VAL A 65 -18.87 9.46 1.67
CA VAL A 65 -18.28 9.34 0.34
C VAL A 65 -17.12 10.31 0.22
N VAL A 66 -15.92 9.79 -0.02
CA VAL A 66 -14.67 10.56 -0.13
C VAL A 66 -14.21 10.55 -1.58
N PRO A 67 -14.23 11.69 -2.29
CA PRO A 67 -13.67 11.77 -3.62
C PRO A 67 -12.13 11.77 -3.57
N PHE A 68 -11.52 11.07 -4.53
CA PHE A 68 -10.08 11.10 -4.74
C PHE A 68 -9.76 11.27 -6.22
N GLU A 69 -8.57 11.81 -6.49
CA GLU A 69 -8.10 12.09 -7.84
C GLU A 69 -6.74 11.42 -8.03
N VAL A 70 -6.54 10.85 -9.21
CA VAL A 70 -5.28 10.21 -9.60
C VAL A 70 -4.78 10.89 -10.87
N ILE A 71 -3.57 11.44 -10.79
CA ILE A 71 -2.92 12.06 -11.95
C ILE A 71 -2.35 10.95 -12.82
N HIS A 72 -2.89 10.82 -14.04
CA HIS A 72 -2.42 9.88 -15.05
C HIS A 72 -1.82 10.66 -16.24
N PRO A 73 -0.86 10.10 -17.00
CA PRO A 73 -0.29 10.78 -18.17
C PRO A 73 -1.33 11.20 -19.23
N SER A 74 -2.47 10.53 -19.29
CA SER A 74 -3.56 10.87 -20.22
C SER A 74 -4.59 11.84 -19.64
N GLY A 75 -4.44 12.29 -18.39
CA GLY A 75 -5.38 13.18 -17.71
C GLY A 75 -5.62 12.79 -16.24
N THR A 76 -6.56 13.47 -15.60
CA THR A 76 -6.95 13.20 -14.21
C THR A 76 -8.09 12.18 -14.18
N LEU A 77 -7.94 11.13 -13.38
CA LEU A 77 -8.97 10.14 -13.15
C LEU A 77 -9.60 10.39 -11.78
N ASN A 78 -10.94 10.45 -11.75
CA ASN A 78 -11.70 10.70 -10.54
C ASN A 78 -12.32 9.41 -10.05
N GLY A 79 -12.17 9.14 -8.75
CA GLY A 79 -12.78 7.99 -8.08
C GLY A 79 -13.45 8.42 -6.78
N THR A 80 -14.26 7.52 -6.25
CA THR A 80 -14.94 7.70 -4.96
C THR A 80 -14.68 6.51 -4.06
N LEU A 81 -14.45 6.79 -2.79
CA LEU A 81 -14.31 5.80 -1.73
C LEU A 81 -15.48 5.95 -0.76
N GLU A 82 -16.24 4.89 -0.58
CA GLU A 82 -17.27 4.84 0.47
C GLU A 82 -16.62 4.37 1.75
N LEU A 83 -16.85 5.08 2.86
CA LEU A 83 -16.36 4.76 4.19
C LEU A 83 -17.55 4.49 5.11
N ALA A 84 -17.53 3.37 5.83
CA ALA A 84 -18.59 2.97 6.76
C ALA A 84 -18.04 2.11 7.92
N GLY A 85 -18.78 2.05 9.03
CA GLY A 85 -18.41 1.26 10.21
C GLY A 85 -17.41 1.95 11.14
N SER A 86 -17.16 1.39 12.33
CA SER A 86 -16.31 2.01 13.35
C SER A 86 -15.31 1.00 13.91
N PRO A 87 -14.01 1.08 13.56
CA PRO A 87 -13.38 2.06 12.68
C PRO A 87 -13.76 1.88 11.20
N ALA A 88 -13.54 2.93 10.40
CA ALA A 88 -14.01 2.98 9.02
C ALA A 88 -13.37 1.90 8.14
N LEU A 89 -14.21 1.10 7.52
CA LEU A 89 -13.90 0.26 6.37
C LEU A 89 -14.33 1.01 5.12
N GLY A 90 -13.58 0.85 4.03
CA GLY A 90 -13.94 1.47 2.80
C GLY A 90 -13.76 0.61 1.57
N SER A 91 -14.55 0.94 0.57
CA SER A 91 -14.56 0.28 -0.73
C SER A 91 -14.78 1.30 -1.83
N GLY A 92 -14.11 1.09 -2.94
CA GLY A 92 -14.26 1.89 -4.14
C GLY A 92 -13.73 1.16 -5.36
N SER A 93 -13.95 1.76 -6.53
CA SER A 93 -13.36 1.29 -7.77
C SER A 93 -12.96 2.47 -8.64
N LEU A 94 -11.96 2.26 -9.48
CA LEU A 94 -11.52 3.23 -10.47
C LEU A 94 -11.31 2.52 -11.80
N ASP A 95 -12.01 2.96 -12.84
CA ASP A 95 -11.83 2.46 -14.19
C ASP A 95 -10.89 3.37 -14.98
N THR A 96 -9.89 2.76 -15.62
CA THR A 96 -8.94 3.44 -16.53
C THR A 96 -9.30 3.23 -18.00
N GLY A 97 -10.42 2.55 -18.28
CA GLY A 97 -10.88 2.14 -19.61
C GLY A 97 -10.23 0.85 -20.11
N LYS A 98 -9.03 0.51 -19.63
CA LYS A 98 -8.34 -0.77 -19.91
C LYS A 98 -8.47 -1.76 -18.76
N VAL A 99 -8.38 -1.25 -17.53
CA VAL A 99 -8.40 -2.06 -16.30
C VAL A 99 -9.25 -1.35 -15.26
N THR A 100 -10.12 -2.11 -14.61
CA THR A 100 -10.83 -1.69 -13.41
C THR A 100 -10.02 -2.07 -12.18
N TYR A 101 -9.68 -1.06 -11.38
CA TYR A 101 -9.01 -1.24 -10.09
C TYR A 101 -10.05 -1.24 -8.98
N ARG A 102 -9.99 -2.25 -8.12
CA ARG A 102 -10.82 -2.32 -6.91
C ARG A 102 -9.99 -1.90 -5.71
N ILE A 103 -10.53 -0.98 -4.93
CA ILE A 103 -9.87 -0.35 -3.80
C ILE A 103 -10.60 -0.77 -2.54
N GLU A 104 -9.85 -1.26 -1.57
CA GLU A 104 -10.35 -1.62 -0.25
C GLU A 104 -9.48 -0.91 0.79
N THR A 105 -10.12 -0.27 1.75
CA THR A 105 -9.43 0.44 2.82
C THR A 105 -9.88 -0.08 4.16
N ARG A 106 -8.95 -0.24 5.09
CA ARG A 106 -9.21 -0.72 6.44
C ARG A 106 -8.57 0.22 7.44
N THR A 107 -9.38 0.72 8.35
CA THR A 107 -8.91 1.46 9.52
C THR A 107 -8.92 0.54 10.73
N THR A 108 -7.86 0.55 11.54
CA THR A 108 -7.83 -0.14 12.83
C THR A 108 -7.24 0.76 13.91
N ARG A 109 -7.72 0.64 15.15
CA ARG A 109 -7.08 1.26 16.32
C ARG A 109 -5.90 0.38 16.71
N GLU A 110 -4.68 0.86 16.52
CA GLU A 110 -3.47 0.07 16.80
C GLU A 110 -2.93 0.35 18.19
N TYR A 111 -2.78 1.63 18.55
CA TYR A 111 -2.23 2.04 19.84
C TYR A 111 -3.16 3.03 20.54
N ALA A 112 -3.28 2.89 21.86
CA ALA A 112 -4.03 3.79 22.74
C ALA A 112 -3.67 3.55 24.21
N GLY A 113 -3.86 4.58 25.03
CA GLY A 113 -3.84 4.47 26.48
C GLY A 113 -2.51 4.83 27.16
N PRO A 114 -2.45 4.67 28.50
CA PRO A 114 -1.32 5.10 29.32
C PRO A 114 -0.08 4.23 29.09
N ALA A 115 1.09 4.78 29.43
CA ALA A 115 2.35 4.05 29.40
C ALA A 115 2.26 2.77 30.27
N GLY A 116 2.72 1.63 29.73
CA GLY A 116 2.60 0.32 30.37
C GLY A 116 1.24 -0.38 30.21
N GLY A 117 0.27 0.25 29.55
CA GLY A 117 -1.00 -0.39 29.18
C GLY A 117 -0.84 -1.40 28.03
N PRO A 118 -1.81 -2.32 27.83
CA PRO A 118 -1.74 -3.37 26.81
C PRO A 118 -1.76 -2.87 25.36
N GLN A 119 -2.17 -1.60 25.14
CA GLN A 119 -2.21 -0.95 23.83
C GLN A 119 -1.26 0.26 23.76
N ALA A 120 -0.37 0.42 24.75
CA ALA A 120 0.63 1.48 24.73
C ALA A 120 1.66 1.24 23.60
N LEU A 121 2.21 2.32 23.06
CA LEU A 121 3.32 2.21 22.11
C LEU A 121 4.61 1.86 22.88
N MET A 122 5.22 0.72 22.55
CA MET A 122 6.39 0.18 23.26
C MET A 122 7.61 0.13 22.34
N PHE A 123 8.75 0.58 22.85
CA PHE A 123 10.04 0.51 22.16
C PHE A 123 11.08 -0.14 23.08
N SER A 124 11.80 -1.14 22.57
CA SER A 124 12.94 -1.73 23.27
C SER A 124 14.24 -1.11 22.76
N TYR A 125 15.14 -0.73 23.66
CA TYR A 125 16.48 -0.27 23.32
C TYR A 125 17.52 -0.90 24.25
N VAL A 126 18.75 -1.00 23.76
CA VAL A 126 19.88 -1.47 24.54
C VAL A 126 20.70 -0.24 24.90
N LEU A 127 20.83 0.04 26.19
CA LEU A 127 21.75 1.07 26.66
C LEU A 127 23.20 0.62 26.36
N PRO A 128 24.07 1.49 25.82
CA PRO A 128 25.50 1.21 25.78
C PRO A 128 25.96 1.02 27.23
N MET A 129 26.45 -0.18 27.58
CA MET A 129 27.03 -0.37 28.91
C MET A 129 28.26 0.53 29.06
N PRO A 130 28.42 1.22 30.21
CA PRO A 130 29.72 1.79 30.59
C PRO A 130 30.80 0.70 30.51
N PRO A 131 32.06 1.03 30.17
CA PRO A 131 33.14 0.05 30.16
C PRO A 131 33.19 -0.66 31.52
N PRO A 132 33.09 -2.00 31.56
CA PRO A 132 32.93 -2.71 32.82
C PRO A 132 34.24 -2.69 33.64
N PRO A 133 34.18 -2.57 34.98
CA PRO A 133 35.22 -3.12 35.85
C PRO A 133 35.32 -4.65 35.64
N PRO A 134 36.46 -5.30 35.94
CA PRO A 134 36.66 -6.72 35.63
C PRO A 134 35.69 -7.62 36.41
N ALA A 135 34.58 -7.99 35.77
CA ALA A 135 33.54 -8.87 36.30
C ALA A 135 32.94 -9.70 35.16
N PRO A 136 32.39 -10.91 35.44
CA PRO A 136 31.95 -11.84 34.41
C PRO A 136 30.82 -11.25 33.54
N PRO A 137 30.73 -11.64 32.25
CA PRO A 137 29.81 -11.04 31.30
C PRO A 137 28.35 -11.34 31.68
N PHE A 138 27.63 -10.33 32.15
CA PHE A 138 26.18 -10.38 32.21
C PHE A 138 25.60 -10.14 30.81
N PRO A 139 24.54 -10.87 30.41
CA PRO A 139 23.85 -10.58 29.16
C PRO A 139 23.24 -9.17 29.23
N PRO A 140 23.27 -8.40 28.11
CA PRO A 140 22.66 -7.08 28.08
C PRO A 140 21.16 -7.17 28.39
N VAL A 141 20.72 -6.48 29.44
CA VAL A 141 19.31 -6.39 29.80
C VAL A 141 18.65 -5.39 28.84
N PRO A 142 17.71 -5.82 27.97
CA PRO A 142 16.99 -4.89 27.12
C PRO A 142 16.18 -3.93 28.00
N THR A 143 16.41 -2.63 27.84
CA THR A 143 15.64 -1.61 28.54
C THR A 143 14.40 -1.30 27.70
N LEU A 144 13.23 -1.31 28.33
CA LEU A 144 11.97 -1.06 27.65
C LEU A 144 11.51 0.38 27.93
N ALA A 145 11.41 1.19 26.88
CA ALA A 145 10.68 2.46 26.93
C ALA A 145 9.23 2.23 26.51
N THR A 146 8.30 2.77 27.28
CA THR A 146 6.90 2.85 26.86
C THR A 146 6.50 4.30 26.75
N TYR A 147 5.72 4.60 25.72
CA TYR A 147 5.16 5.93 25.48
C TYR A 147 3.66 5.89 25.67
N SER A 148 3.11 6.89 26.37
CA SER A 148 1.67 7.05 26.51
C SER A 148 1.08 7.60 25.22
N CYS A 149 0.07 6.93 24.66
CA CYS A 149 -0.74 7.44 23.56
C CYS A 149 -2.09 7.90 24.12
N PRO A 150 -2.21 9.16 24.60
CA PRO A 150 -3.45 9.64 25.21
C PRO A 150 -4.64 9.58 24.24
N ASP A 151 -4.37 9.74 22.94
CA ASP A 151 -5.35 9.63 21.87
C ASP A 151 -5.09 8.40 20.98
N PRO A 152 -6.14 7.84 20.34
CA PRO A 152 -6.02 6.66 19.50
C PRO A 152 -5.12 6.92 18.28
N PHE A 153 -4.20 5.99 18.06
CA PHE A 153 -3.41 5.88 16.84
C PHE A 153 -4.09 4.89 15.90
N LEU A 154 -4.51 5.40 14.75
CA LEU A 154 -5.14 4.59 13.71
C LEU A 154 -4.08 4.08 12.74
N LYS A 155 -4.18 2.80 12.39
CA LYS A 155 -3.53 2.23 11.21
C LYS A 155 -4.50 2.32 10.04
N LEU A 156 -4.05 2.90 8.94
CA LEU A 156 -4.79 3.00 7.69
C LEU A 156 -4.13 2.06 6.68
N GLU A 157 -4.85 1.04 6.25
CA GLU A 157 -4.42 0.10 5.22
C GLU A 157 -5.22 0.33 3.94
N VAL A 158 -4.54 0.37 2.80
CA VAL A 158 -5.14 0.51 1.47
C VAL A 158 -4.66 -0.66 0.62
N THR A 159 -5.61 -1.43 0.09
CA THR A 159 -5.36 -2.52 -0.85
C THR A 159 -5.97 -2.15 -2.21
N VAL A 160 -5.14 -2.18 -3.25
CA VAL A 160 -5.58 -1.96 -4.63
C VAL A 160 -5.38 -3.27 -5.39
N SER A 161 -6.46 -3.82 -5.91
CA SER A 161 -6.48 -5.08 -6.65
C SER A 161 -6.96 -4.87 -8.09
N TYR A 162 -6.45 -5.68 -9.01
CA TYR A 162 -6.81 -5.67 -10.42
C TYR A 162 -6.64 -7.09 -10.99
N ALA A 163 -7.34 -7.41 -12.08
CA ALA A 163 -7.47 -8.79 -12.58
C ALA A 163 -6.15 -9.44 -13.02
N GLU A 164 -5.17 -8.64 -13.42
CA GLU A 164 -3.99 -9.11 -14.14
C GLU A 164 -2.72 -9.24 -13.28
N GLY A 165 -2.80 -8.97 -11.97
CA GLY A 165 -1.62 -8.92 -11.10
C GLY A 165 -1.88 -9.08 -9.61
N LEU A 166 -0.80 -8.98 -8.83
CA LEU A 166 -0.86 -9.05 -7.38
C LEU A 166 -1.40 -7.74 -6.81
N PRO A 167 -2.22 -7.80 -5.74
CA PRO A 167 -2.74 -6.60 -5.10
C PRO A 167 -1.60 -5.80 -4.46
N VAL A 168 -1.62 -4.49 -4.65
CA VAL A 168 -0.74 -3.55 -3.97
C VAL A 168 -1.34 -3.24 -2.60
N LYS A 169 -0.52 -3.32 -1.55
CA LYS A 169 -0.92 -3.01 -0.18
C LYS A 169 -0.03 -1.91 0.38
N LEU A 170 -0.65 -0.84 0.84
CA LEU A 170 0.00 0.27 1.51
C LEU A 170 -0.57 0.40 2.92
N ALA A 171 0.26 0.77 3.88
CA ALA A 171 -0.17 1.03 5.23
C ALA A 171 0.55 2.27 5.79
N THR A 172 -0.18 3.07 6.55
CA THR A 172 0.39 4.18 7.32
C THR A 172 -0.30 4.31 8.68
N PHE A 173 0.27 5.15 9.53
CA PHE A 173 -0.30 5.47 10.84
C PHE A 173 -0.73 6.92 10.88
N ARG A 174 -1.80 7.18 11.62
CA ARG A 174 -2.32 8.52 11.87
C ARG A 174 -2.73 8.66 13.34
N ALA A 175 -2.17 9.67 14.00
CA ALA A 175 -2.59 10.09 15.32
C ALA A 175 -3.68 11.16 15.24
N ASP A 176 -4.54 11.24 16.26
CA ASP A 176 -5.27 12.47 16.52
C ASP A 176 -4.33 13.46 17.21
N LEU A 177 -3.95 14.54 16.52
CA LEU A 177 -3.02 15.56 17.02
C LEU A 177 -3.74 16.81 17.54
N ARG A 178 -5.05 16.71 17.82
CA ARG A 178 -5.85 17.85 18.27
C ARG A 178 -5.67 18.21 19.73
N ARG A 179 -4.92 17.42 20.50
CA ARG A 179 -4.68 17.62 21.93
C ARG A 179 -3.20 17.75 22.25
#